data_AF-A0AAE0BD84-F1
#
_entry.id   AF-A0AAE0BD84-F1
#
_cell.length_a   1.000
_cell.length_b   1.000
_cell.length_c   1.000
_cell.angle_alpha   90.00
_cell.angle_beta   90.00
_cell.angle_gamma   90.00
#
_symmetry.space_group_name_H-M   'P 1'
#
loop_
_entity.id
_entity.type
_entity.pdbx_description
1 polymer ?
#
loop_
_entity_poly.entity_id
_entity_poly.type
_entity_poly.pdbx_seq_one_letter_code
_entity_poly.pdbx_strand_id
1 'polypeptide(L)'
;MAVVGSRGVERTLLGDAAYDVLPAYTSEPVETRMRSNKPFEANCHAHSPEEGMIRIGYVGGGILDDVRRRLPYYIDDYKQCWNRKTLSSSIFLFFTTFASTVALGVVINRNTACPKNSRDNCDPESSYIGVAEMLLMNSVAGMIHAVAGCQPLLILRPTGPITAFLSLLFNTSRSLKLDFLQFLVWTGIFVGIYMTGVAIFELSRFVKYSTRFLHDIFACFVCTIYVVDGVQGVSKRMMSADGSKNPGEHHSVAGAIFALLLTLILLVVALKLHGMLQSRLFTRRLNILLVDYALAVSALLCICISYFPGKVVHVDRISDLDHINGYNVTPTLKYLNGEHRSFGVQLSSFGGEAAAGAVAALPIVTFFYFDQNFSSLLCQLESMHLKKGSYFHSSFLCMAVFNIVGPFCGLPFVTGSLPHSPQMVKALTTVREGATAPDRLPSVSENRVAPFLIYLFIGTALITPFGRAVIMTIPEAVVDGILIFVGVAGIFDTQLWERVQLMFMEFDNFPKESKYTQVAPKRMHMFTVIQVTSLAVAWSLNGLAMVVPSLAPLGLCFPIVIVLLVPLRETLIPRIFTPEELAYLDSH
;
A
#
# COMPACT_ATOMS: atom_id res chain seq x y z
N MET A 1 44.07 33.94 -43.96
CA MET A 1 44.85 33.12 -43.00
C MET A 1 43.84 32.24 -42.27
N ALA A 2 43.67 30.93 -42.47
CA ALA A 2 44.51 29.81 -42.91
C ALA A 2 44.53 28.75 -41.77
N VAL A 3 43.79 27.64 -41.99
CA VAL A 3 44.09 26.19 -41.74
C VAL A 3 44.71 25.80 -40.37
N VAL A 4 44.31 24.75 -39.60
CA VAL A 4 43.89 23.34 -39.85
C VAL A 4 43.01 22.84 -38.67
N GLY A 5 42.10 21.84 -38.73
CA GLY A 5 41.54 21.10 -39.88
C GLY A 5 41.53 19.54 -39.80
N SER A 6 40.78 18.88 -38.90
CA SER A 6 40.61 17.40 -38.94
C SER A 6 39.26 16.87 -38.40
N ARG A 7 38.50 16.20 -39.29
CA ARG A 7 37.70 14.95 -39.13
C ARG A 7 36.95 14.73 -37.79
N GLY A 8 35.64 14.48 -37.76
CA GLY A 8 34.79 13.84 -38.77
C GLY A 8 34.24 12.53 -38.18
N VAL A 9 32.97 12.53 -37.75
CA VAL A 9 32.23 11.33 -37.35
C VAL A 9 30.93 11.33 -38.13
N GLU A 10 30.88 10.51 -39.18
CA GLU A 10 29.69 10.30 -39.99
C GLU A 10 28.59 9.58 -39.22
N ARG A 11 27.35 9.88 -39.59
CA ARG A 11 26.20 9.05 -39.27
C ARG A 11 26.33 7.72 -40.02
N THR A 12 26.18 6.59 -39.34
CA THR A 12 25.69 5.37 -39.99
C THR A 12 25.03 4.44 -38.97
N LEU A 13 23.87 3.90 -39.36
CA LEU A 13 23.26 2.69 -38.79
C LEU A 13 22.74 2.76 -37.34
N LEU A 14 21.73 3.59 -37.11
CA LEU A 14 20.55 3.19 -36.33
C LEU A 14 19.39 2.99 -37.32
N GLY A 15 19.45 1.87 -38.04
CA GLY A 15 18.42 1.41 -38.97
C GLY A 15 18.33 -0.11 -38.88
N ASP A 16 17.10 -0.60 -38.87
CA ASP A 16 16.70 -1.98 -39.21
C ASP A 16 17.40 -3.13 -38.45
N ALA A 17 17.23 -3.17 -37.11
CA ALA A 17 17.48 -4.37 -36.30
C ALA A 17 16.74 -4.33 -34.92
N ALA A 18 15.42 -4.18 -34.92
CA ALA A 18 14.60 -4.30 -33.70
C ALA A 18 13.25 -5.04 -33.90
N TYR A 19 12.99 -5.54 -35.10
CA TYR A 19 11.87 -6.43 -35.43
C TYR A 19 12.41 -7.71 -36.04
N ASP A 20 13.08 -8.54 -35.23
CA ASP A 20 13.32 -9.93 -35.59
C ASP A 20 13.23 -10.83 -34.35
N VAL A 21 12.18 -11.65 -34.37
CA VAL A 21 12.05 -12.95 -33.69
C VAL A 21 12.60 -13.02 -32.25
N LEU A 22 11.75 -12.66 -31.28
CA LEU A 22 11.79 -13.33 -29.97
C LEU A 22 11.87 -14.85 -30.22
N PRO A 23 12.86 -15.58 -29.67
CA PRO A 23 12.86 -17.03 -29.78
C PRO A 23 11.57 -17.53 -29.15
N ALA A 24 10.79 -18.28 -29.94
CA ALA A 24 9.52 -18.82 -29.46
C ALA A 24 9.78 -19.62 -28.18
N TYR A 25 9.31 -19.09 -27.06
CA TYR A 25 9.52 -19.70 -25.75
C TYR A 25 8.69 -20.99 -25.73
N THR A 26 9.33 -22.09 -26.11
CA THR A 26 8.77 -23.44 -26.05
C THR A 26 8.61 -23.78 -24.58
N SER A 27 7.50 -23.33 -24.02
CA SER A 27 7.04 -23.74 -22.71
C SER A 27 6.90 -25.26 -22.73
N GLU A 28 7.81 -25.95 -22.04
CA GLU A 28 7.66 -27.39 -21.82
C GLU A 28 6.26 -27.65 -21.26
N PRO A 29 5.55 -28.70 -21.73
CA PRO A 29 4.22 -29.02 -21.25
C PRO A 29 4.18 -29.08 -19.72
N VAL A 30 3.10 -28.58 -19.12
CA VAL A 30 2.94 -28.51 -17.66
C VAL A 30 3.12 -29.89 -16.99
N GLU A 31 2.69 -30.97 -17.65
CA GLU A 31 2.93 -32.34 -17.19
C GLU A 31 4.42 -32.73 -17.12
N THR A 32 5.26 -32.24 -18.04
CA THR A 32 6.70 -32.49 -18.06
C THR A 32 7.40 -31.76 -16.92
N ARG A 33 7.02 -30.50 -16.66
CA ARG A 33 7.51 -29.72 -15.50
C ARG A 33 7.20 -30.44 -14.17
N MET A 34 6.00 -31.00 -14.03
CA MET A 34 5.61 -31.68 -12.78
C MET A 34 6.25 -33.05 -12.54
N ARG A 35 6.75 -33.70 -13.60
CA ARG A 35 7.48 -34.98 -13.50
C ARG A 35 9.00 -34.81 -13.41
N SER A 36 9.51 -33.59 -13.61
CA SER A 36 10.94 -33.30 -13.54
C SER A 36 11.42 -33.16 -12.09
N ASN A 37 12.16 -34.15 -11.61
CA ASN A 37 12.92 -34.08 -10.35
C ASN A 37 14.29 -33.38 -10.52
N LYS A 38 14.55 -32.71 -11.65
CA LYS A 38 15.81 -31.97 -11.84
C LYS A 38 15.83 -30.72 -10.96
N PRO A 39 16.97 -30.38 -10.32
CA PRO A 39 17.12 -29.07 -9.70
C PRO A 39 16.96 -27.98 -10.77
N PHE A 40 16.21 -26.92 -10.44
CA PHE A 40 15.96 -25.80 -11.34
C PHE A 40 17.29 -25.09 -11.64
N GLU A 41 17.81 -25.22 -12.85
CA GLU A 41 19.03 -24.53 -13.26
C GLU A 41 18.81 -23.01 -13.22
N ALA A 42 19.70 -22.30 -12.52
CA ALA A 42 19.57 -20.87 -12.29
C ALA A 42 19.89 -20.07 -13.57
N ASN A 43 18.91 -19.95 -14.45
CA ASN A 43 19.00 -19.06 -15.61
C ASN A 43 19.17 -17.60 -15.16
N CYS A 44 20.16 -16.91 -15.72
CA CYS A 44 20.54 -15.55 -15.33
C CYS A 44 19.60 -14.45 -15.87
N HIS A 45 18.46 -14.81 -16.45
CA HIS A 45 17.51 -13.88 -17.09
C HIS A 45 16.42 -13.43 -16.11
N ALA A 46 15.86 -12.24 -16.33
CA ALA A 46 14.71 -11.77 -15.57
C ALA A 46 13.50 -12.68 -15.85
N HIS A 47 12.78 -13.09 -14.81
CA HIS A 47 11.57 -13.90 -14.98
C HIS A 47 10.37 -13.01 -15.32
N SER A 48 9.60 -13.40 -16.35
CA SER A 48 8.31 -12.77 -16.63
C SER A 48 7.30 -13.09 -15.52
N PRO A 49 6.47 -12.12 -15.08
CA PRO A 49 5.36 -12.37 -14.16
C PRO A 49 4.45 -13.52 -14.59
N GLU A 50 4.31 -13.75 -15.91
CA GLU A 50 3.41 -14.74 -16.49
C GLU A 50 3.68 -16.18 -16.05
N GLU A 51 4.92 -16.51 -15.67
CA GLU A 51 5.29 -17.86 -15.21
C GLU A 51 4.45 -18.31 -14.00
N GLY A 52 4.21 -17.41 -13.04
CA GLY A 52 3.37 -17.63 -11.85
C GLY A 52 1.87 -17.46 -12.10
N MET A 53 1.44 -17.27 -13.36
CA MET A 53 0.03 -17.12 -13.76
C MET A 53 -0.43 -18.25 -14.71
N ILE A 54 0.38 -19.30 -14.89
CA ILE A 54 0.04 -20.48 -15.71
C ILE A 54 -0.99 -21.34 -14.96
N ARG A 55 -2.03 -21.79 -15.66
CA ARG A 55 -3.02 -22.73 -15.10
C ARG A 55 -2.42 -24.13 -15.01
N ILE A 56 -2.55 -24.74 -13.84
CA ILE A 56 -2.06 -26.10 -13.56
C ILE A 56 -3.20 -27.12 -13.60
N GLY A 57 -4.40 -26.72 -13.19
CA GLY A 57 -5.63 -27.44 -13.53
C GLY A 57 -6.14 -28.46 -12.50
N TYR A 58 -5.46 -28.66 -11.37
CA TYR A 58 -6.00 -29.40 -10.22
C TYR A 58 -6.11 -28.52 -8.98
N VAL A 59 -6.97 -28.93 -8.04
CA VAL A 59 -7.29 -28.20 -6.80
C VAL A 59 -6.02 -27.92 -5.99
N GLY A 60 -5.69 -26.64 -5.80
CA GLY A 60 -4.49 -26.20 -5.07
C GLY A 60 -3.17 -26.33 -5.84
N GLY A 61 -3.20 -26.64 -7.14
CA GLY A 61 -2.01 -26.85 -7.96
C GLY A 61 -1.07 -25.64 -8.01
N GLY A 62 -1.59 -24.46 -8.32
CA GLY A 62 -0.82 -23.20 -8.29
C GLY A 62 -0.14 -22.89 -6.95
N ILE A 63 -0.72 -23.31 -5.83
CA ILE A 63 -0.12 -23.10 -4.49
C ILE A 63 1.09 -24.04 -4.29
N LEU A 64 0.94 -25.31 -4.70
CA LEU A 64 2.01 -26.31 -4.59
C LEU A 64 3.18 -26.00 -5.54
N ASP A 65 2.88 -25.48 -6.73
CA ASP A 65 3.91 -25.06 -7.69
C ASP A 65 4.69 -23.83 -7.22
N ASP A 66 4.01 -22.79 -6.73
CA ASP A 66 4.66 -21.63 -6.09
C ASP A 66 5.65 -22.08 -5.00
N VAL A 67 5.21 -22.97 -4.10
CA VAL A 67 6.05 -23.48 -3.00
C VAL A 67 7.23 -24.29 -3.54
N ARG A 68 7.02 -25.18 -4.52
CA ARG A 68 8.08 -25.97 -5.16
C ARG A 68 9.11 -25.09 -5.86
N ARG A 69 8.68 -24.04 -6.57
CA ARG A 69 9.56 -23.07 -7.24
C ARG A 69 10.30 -22.17 -6.25
N ARG A 70 9.75 -21.87 -5.05
CA ARG A 70 10.46 -21.05 -4.04
C ARG A 70 11.42 -21.83 -3.15
N LEU A 71 11.09 -23.06 -2.78
CA LEU A 71 11.80 -23.82 -1.75
C LEU A 71 13.33 -23.92 -1.96
N PRO A 72 13.88 -24.12 -3.18
CA PRO A 72 15.32 -24.17 -3.42
C PRO A 72 16.05 -22.88 -3.01
N TYR A 73 15.43 -21.71 -3.19
CA TYR A 73 16.03 -20.41 -2.92
C TYR A 73 15.98 -20.00 -1.44
N TYR A 74 15.30 -20.77 -0.58
CA TYR A 74 15.04 -20.39 0.82
C TYR A 74 16.32 -20.12 1.61
N ILE A 75 17.34 -20.97 1.47
CA ILE A 75 18.63 -20.79 2.18
C ILE A 75 19.42 -19.62 1.58
N ASP A 76 19.33 -19.42 0.27
CA ASP A 76 20.05 -18.34 -0.43
C ASP A 76 19.48 -16.95 -0.14
N ASP A 77 18.20 -16.84 0.25
CA ASP A 77 17.61 -15.63 0.81
C ASP A 77 18.35 -15.12 2.06
N TYR A 78 18.92 -16.02 2.87
CA TYR A 78 19.70 -15.67 4.06
C TYR A 78 21.17 -15.43 3.74
N LYS A 79 21.75 -16.10 2.73
CA LYS A 79 23.13 -15.82 2.29
C LYS A 79 23.26 -14.44 1.64
N GLN A 80 22.27 -14.02 0.84
CA GLN A 80 22.31 -12.76 0.11
C GLN A 80 22.06 -11.51 0.98
N CYS A 81 21.72 -11.68 2.26
CA CYS A 81 21.34 -10.57 3.14
C CYS A 81 22.51 -9.74 3.68
N TRP A 82 23.75 -10.24 3.66
CA TRP A 82 24.90 -9.65 4.39
C TRP A 82 25.53 -8.42 3.71
N ASN A 83 24.68 -7.49 3.28
CA ASN A 83 25.02 -6.27 2.58
C ASN A 83 24.59 -5.06 3.42
N ARG A 84 25.42 -4.00 3.47
CA ARG A 84 25.04 -2.72 4.11
C ARG A 84 23.71 -2.16 3.58
N LYS A 85 23.41 -2.46 2.31
CA LYS A 85 22.16 -2.07 1.65
C LYS A 85 20.94 -2.67 2.37
N THR A 86 20.93 -3.96 2.67
CA THR A 86 19.85 -4.66 3.40
C THR A 86 19.41 -3.89 4.64
N LEU A 87 20.35 -3.49 5.50
CA LEU A 87 20.07 -2.72 6.71
C LEU A 87 19.56 -1.31 6.39
N SER A 88 20.21 -0.60 5.46
CA SER A 88 19.79 0.75 5.04
C SER A 88 18.36 0.79 4.47
N SER A 89 18.02 -0.18 3.62
CA SER A 89 16.68 -0.32 3.04
C SER A 89 15.64 -0.66 4.11
N SER A 90 16.00 -1.51 5.08
CA SER A 90 15.14 -1.85 6.21
C SER A 90 14.82 -0.65 7.09
N ILE A 91 15.83 0.20 7.37
CA ILE A 91 15.64 1.42 8.18
C ILE A 91 14.80 2.46 7.43
N PHE A 92 15.05 2.66 6.13
CA PHE A 92 14.25 3.54 5.29
C PHE A 92 12.77 3.11 5.27
N LEU A 93 12.49 1.86 4.88
CA LEU A 93 11.10 1.39 4.83
C LEU A 93 10.46 1.23 6.21
N PHE A 94 11.23 1.00 7.28
CA PHE A 94 10.69 1.08 8.64
C PHE A 94 9.99 2.40 8.88
N PHE A 95 10.65 3.55 8.65
CA PHE A 95 10.03 4.85 8.92
C PHE A 95 8.79 5.11 8.06
N THR A 96 8.84 4.81 6.76
CA THR A 96 7.70 5.03 5.84
C THR A 96 6.50 4.15 6.21
N THR A 97 6.75 2.86 6.51
CA THR A 97 5.74 1.87 6.88
C THR A 97 5.16 2.19 8.26
N PHE A 98 6.01 2.52 9.23
CA PHE A 98 5.64 2.88 10.60
C PHE A 98 4.78 4.15 10.64
N ALA A 99 5.26 5.26 10.07
CA ALA A 99 4.53 6.53 10.03
C ALA A 99 3.14 6.36 9.40
N SER A 100 3.07 5.64 8.27
CA SER A 100 1.81 5.33 7.59
C SER A 100 0.90 4.38 8.38
N THR A 101 1.42 3.55 9.29
CA THR A 101 0.61 2.66 10.14
C THR A 101 0.07 3.40 11.35
N VAL A 102 0.91 4.18 12.02
CA VAL A 102 0.49 5.05 13.14
C VAL A 102 -0.61 6.00 12.68
N ALA A 103 -0.45 6.61 11.50
CA ALA A 103 -1.46 7.52 10.95
C ALA A 103 -2.83 6.86 10.72
N LEU A 104 -2.83 5.63 10.18
CA LEU A 104 -4.07 4.84 10.03
C LEU A 104 -4.65 4.37 11.37
N GLY A 105 -3.80 4.09 12.36
CA GLY A 105 -4.17 3.81 13.74
C GLY A 105 -4.96 4.94 14.39
N VAL A 106 -4.48 6.17 14.27
CA VAL A 106 -5.19 7.36 14.78
C VAL A 106 -6.52 7.58 14.06
N VAL A 107 -6.58 7.37 12.73
CA VAL A 107 -7.84 7.48 11.97
C VAL A 107 -8.86 6.43 12.42
N ILE A 108 -8.48 5.16 12.56
CA ILE A 108 -9.43 4.12 12.98
C ILE A 108 -9.85 4.27 14.45
N ASN A 109 -8.95 4.75 15.31
CA ASN A 109 -9.26 5.06 16.70
C ASN A 109 -10.39 6.10 16.78
N ARG A 110 -10.21 7.27 16.14
CA ARG A 110 -11.24 8.33 16.06
C ARG A 110 -12.57 7.83 15.48
N ASN A 111 -12.53 6.90 14.51
CA ASN A 111 -13.73 6.39 13.84
C ASN A 111 -14.40 5.19 14.55
N THR A 112 -13.72 4.53 15.50
CA THR A 112 -14.23 3.37 16.26
C THR A 112 -14.28 3.62 17.77
N ALA A 113 -14.40 4.88 18.18
CA ALA A 113 -14.59 5.29 19.56
C ALA A 113 -15.87 4.68 20.19
N CYS A 114 -15.80 4.34 21.48
CA CYS A 114 -16.94 3.83 22.24
C CYS A 114 -18.07 4.88 22.30
N PRO A 115 -19.30 4.53 21.87
CA PRO A 115 -20.44 5.44 22.03
C PRO A 115 -20.76 5.64 23.51
N LYS A 116 -21.04 6.88 23.94
CA LYS A 116 -21.39 7.22 25.34
C LYS A 116 -22.55 6.40 25.94
N ASN A 117 -23.43 5.85 25.09
CA ASN A 117 -24.54 4.98 25.47
C ASN A 117 -24.40 3.56 24.85
N SER A 118 -23.18 3.02 24.80
CA SER A 118 -22.94 1.68 24.26
C SER A 118 -23.61 0.60 25.12
N ARG A 119 -24.15 -0.45 24.48
CA ARG A 119 -24.62 -1.67 25.17
C ARG A 119 -23.49 -2.47 25.81
N ASP A 120 -22.27 -2.24 25.34
CA ASP A 120 -21.15 -3.18 25.52
C ASP A 120 -20.33 -2.87 26.79
N ASN A 121 -20.87 -2.06 27.71
CA ASN A 121 -20.21 -1.58 28.93
C ASN A 121 -18.78 -1.07 28.69
N CYS A 122 -18.51 -0.42 27.55
CA CYS A 122 -17.21 0.15 27.24
C CYS A 122 -17.03 1.53 27.88
N ASP A 123 -15.79 1.85 28.23
CA ASP A 123 -15.37 3.16 28.71
C ASP A 123 -15.51 4.18 27.55
N PRO A 124 -16.26 5.30 27.70
CA PRO A 124 -16.46 6.28 26.63
C PRO A 124 -15.20 6.96 26.10
N GLU A 125 -14.08 6.86 26.82
CA GLU A 125 -12.76 7.35 26.39
C GLU A 125 -11.96 6.31 25.58
N SER A 126 -12.46 5.07 25.48
CA SER A 126 -11.81 3.97 24.77
C SER A 126 -12.36 3.72 23.36
N SER A 127 -11.58 3.01 22.53
CA SER A 127 -11.93 2.68 21.14
C SER A 127 -11.77 1.19 20.87
N TYR A 128 -12.51 0.66 19.89
CA TYR A 128 -12.50 -0.78 19.59
C TYR A 128 -11.21 -1.24 18.87
N ILE A 129 -10.59 -0.37 18.09
CA ILE A 129 -9.32 -0.60 17.38
C ILE A 129 -8.51 0.71 17.44
N GLY A 130 -7.26 0.67 17.91
CA GLY A 130 -6.36 1.81 18.00
C GLY A 130 -5.04 1.63 17.23
N VAL A 131 -4.06 2.48 17.56
CA VAL A 131 -2.69 2.39 17.04
C VAL A 131 -2.01 1.08 17.45
N ALA A 132 -2.32 0.56 18.64
CA ALA A 132 -1.76 -0.69 19.17
C ALA A 132 -2.08 -1.90 18.29
N GLU A 133 -3.36 -2.16 17.97
CA GLU A 133 -3.77 -3.28 17.14
C GLU A 133 -3.26 -3.16 15.71
N MET A 134 -3.20 -1.94 15.16
CA MET A 134 -2.65 -1.68 13.83
C MET A 134 -1.15 -2.00 13.74
N LEU A 135 -0.35 -1.55 14.71
CA LEU A 135 1.09 -1.84 14.75
C LEU A 135 1.38 -3.32 15.06
N LEU A 136 0.61 -3.92 15.98
CA LEU A 136 0.77 -5.33 16.34
C LEU A 136 0.45 -6.25 15.16
N MET A 137 -0.67 -6.02 14.48
CA MET A 137 -1.05 -6.79 13.30
C MET A 137 -0.02 -6.66 12.17
N ASN A 138 0.41 -5.43 11.90
CA ASN A 138 1.43 -5.15 10.89
C ASN A 138 2.76 -5.89 11.19
N SER A 139 3.23 -5.82 12.44
CA SER A 139 4.46 -6.50 12.87
C SER A 139 4.33 -8.03 12.81
N VAL A 140 3.28 -8.61 13.39
CA VAL A 140 3.15 -10.08 13.50
C VAL A 140 2.91 -10.73 12.14
N ALA A 141 1.93 -10.25 11.36
CA ALA A 141 1.65 -10.79 10.03
C ALA A 141 2.86 -10.62 9.10
N GLY A 142 3.51 -9.46 9.16
CA GLY A 142 4.69 -9.16 8.37
C GLY A 142 5.92 -10.02 8.71
N MET A 143 6.23 -10.23 10.00
CA MET A 143 7.32 -11.13 10.40
C MET A 143 7.08 -12.57 9.94
N ILE A 144 5.87 -13.09 10.13
CA ILE A 144 5.51 -14.44 9.68
C ILE A 144 5.59 -14.54 8.16
N HIS A 145 5.11 -13.52 7.43
CA HIS A 145 5.18 -13.50 5.97
C HIS A 145 6.62 -13.40 5.43
N ALA A 146 7.48 -12.61 6.05
CA ALA A 146 8.90 -12.53 5.67
C ALA A 146 9.61 -13.89 5.79
N VAL A 147 9.26 -14.68 6.81
CA VAL A 147 9.83 -16.03 7.03
C VAL A 147 9.15 -17.09 6.17
N ALA A 148 7.82 -17.16 6.12
CA ALA A 148 7.07 -18.27 5.52
C ALA A 148 6.49 -17.98 4.11
N GLY A 149 6.32 -16.72 3.73
CA GLY A 149 5.75 -16.33 2.45
C GLY A 149 6.64 -16.69 1.26
N CYS A 150 6.04 -16.98 0.10
CA CYS A 150 6.82 -17.29 -1.11
C CYS A 150 7.43 -16.03 -1.76
N GLN A 151 6.76 -14.88 -1.66
CA GLN A 151 7.31 -13.57 -2.06
C GLN A 151 7.58 -12.69 -0.82
N PRO A 152 8.73 -12.80 -0.14
CA PRO A 152 9.00 -12.05 1.08
C PRO A 152 9.18 -10.54 0.87
N LEU A 153 9.44 -10.08 -0.37
CA LEU A 153 9.62 -8.65 -0.69
C LEU A 153 8.29 -7.86 -0.69
N LEU A 154 7.16 -8.55 -0.68
CA LEU A 154 5.83 -7.94 -0.61
C LEU A 154 5.55 -7.46 0.82
N ILE A 155 5.31 -6.15 0.97
CA ILE A 155 5.06 -5.51 2.27
C ILE A 155 3.56 -5.56 2.56
N LEU A 156 3.18 -6.46 3.46
CA LEU A 156 1.87 -6.55 4.07
C LEU A 156 1.67 -5.46 5.12
N ARG A 157 0.48 -4.86 5.20
CA ARG A 157 0.10 -3.84 6.18
C ARG A 157 -1.43 -3.64 6.21
N PRO A 158 -2.02 -3.07 7.27
CA PRO A 158 -3.30 -2.39 7.16
C PRO A 158 -3.19 -1.14 6.26
N THR A 159 -4.16 -0.90 5.39
CA THR A 159 -4.16 0.22 4.41
C THR A 159 -5.35 1.17 4.62
N GLY A 160 -5.32 2.38 4.03
CA GLY A 160 -6.42 3.35 4.11
C GLY A 160 -7.80 2.79 3.73
N PRO A 161 -7.91 1.96 2.66
CA PRO A 161 -9.15 1.24 2.38
C PRO A 161 -9.58 0.28 3.50
N ILE A 162 -8.63 -0.40 4.17
CA ILE A 162 -8.95 -1.25 5.34
C ILE A 162 -9.49 -0.41 6.50
N THR A 163 -8.97 0.79 6.77
CA THR A 163 -9.57 1.67 7.79
C THR A 163 -10.96 2.17 7.40
N ALA A 164 -11.21 2.43 6.12
CA ALA A 164 -12.55 2.73 5.63
C ALA A 164 -13.50 1.54 5.79
N PHE A 165 -13.08 0.33 5.42
CA PHE A 165 -13.83 -0.91 5.64
C PHE A 165 -14.18 -1.14 7.11
N LEU A 166 -13.20 -1.02 8.02
CA LEU A 166 -13.42 -1.20 9.46
C LEU A 166 -14.35 -0.14 10.05
N SER A 167 -14.21 1.13 9.65
CA SER A 167 -15.11 2.22 10.06
C SER A 167 -16.55 1.96 9.60
N LEU A 168 -16.71 1.41 8.39
CA LEU A 168 -18.01 1.11 7.81
C LEU A 168 -18.63 -0.17 8.40
N LEU A 169 -17.82 -1.19 8.72
CA LEU A 169 -18.26 -2.36 9.50
C LEU A 169 -18.74 -1.93 10.90
N PHE A 170 -18.05 -0.99 11.55
CA PHE A 170 -18.47 -0.44 12.85
C PHE A 170 -19.82 0.29 12.76
N ASN A 171 -19.99 1.19 11.79
CA ASN A 171 -21.26 1.88 11.57
C ASN A 171 -22.40 0.91 11.19
N THR A 172 -22.09 -0.14 10.43
CA THR A 172 -23.04 -1.18 10.05
C THR A 172 -23.45 -2.04 11.24
N SER A 173 -22.51 -2.44 12.11
CA SER A 173 -22.85 -3.23 13.31
C SER A 173 -23.77 -2.46 14.25
N ARG A 174 -23.56 -1.15 14.42
CA ARG A 174 -24.46 -0.28 15.21
C ARG A 174 -25.84 -0.16 14.58
N SER A 175 -25.93 -0.02 13.25
CA SER A 175 -27.22 0.03 12.53
C SER A 175 -28.00 -1.29 12.64
N LEU A 176 -27.31 -2.43 12.59
CA LEU A 176 -27.89 -3.77 12.73
C LEU A 176 -28.02 -4.23 14.20
N LYS A 177 -27.53 -3.44 15.16
CA LYS A 177 -27.49 -3.72 16.62
C LYS A 177 -26.70 -4.99 16.98
N LEU A 178 -25.67 -5.32 16.20
CA LEU A 178 -24.74 -6.44 16.39
C LEU A 178 -23.54 -6.01 17.25
N ASP A 179 -22.89 -6.97 17.93
CA ASP A 179 -21.57 -6.77 18.53
C ASP A 179 -20.54 -6.59 17.41
N PHE A 180 -19.82 -5.46 17.43
CA PHE A 180 -18.81 -5.14 16.43
C PHE A 180 -17.67 -6.16 16.36
N LEU A 181 -17.20 -6.67 17.49
CA LEU A 181 -16.04 -7.57 17.53
C LEU A 181 -16.42 -8.96 17.03
N GLN A 182 -17.58 -9.47 17.42
CA GLN A 182 -18.07 -10.74 16.89
C GLN A 182 -18.36 -10.63 15.38
N PHE A 183 -18.95 -9.52 14.94
CA PHE A 183 -19.16 -9.22 13.52
C PHE A 183 -17.84 -9.12 12.74
N LEU A 184 -16.80 -8.52 13.32
CA LEU A 184 -15.45 -8.46 12.74
C LEU A 184 -14.83 -9.86 12.59
N VAL A 185 -14.91 -10.71 13.62
CA VAL A 185 -14.39 -12.10 13.58
C VAL A 185 -15.12 -12.89 12.49
N TRP A 186 -16.45 -12.88 12.48
CA TRP A 186 -17.25 -13.57 11.47
C TRP A 186 -16.93 -13.07 10.05
N THR A 187 -16.82 -11.77 9.85
CA THR A 187 -16.38 -11.18 8.57
C THR A 187 -14.99 -11.71 8.18
N GLY A 188 -14.04 -11.78 9.11
CA GLY A 188 -12.70 -12.33 8.86
C GLY A 188 -12.67 -13.82 8.51
N ILE A 189 -13.50 -14.63 9.16
CA ILE A 189 -13.69 -16.04 8.82
C ILE A 189 -14.16 -16.17 7.35
N PHE A 190 -15.20 -15.43 6.95
CA PHE A 190 -15.69 -15.48 5.58
C PHE A 190 -14.70 -14.89 4.56
N VAL A 191 -14.00 -13.80 4.90
CA VAL A 191 -12.91 -13.24 4.09
C VAL A 191 -11.85 -14.30 3.82
N GLY A 192 -11.36 -14.98 4.87
CA GLY A 192 -10.37 -16.04 4.73
C GLY A 192 -10.85 -17.25 3.95
N ILE A 193 -12.10 -17.69 4.13
CA ILE A 193 -12.69 -18.80 3.36
C ILE A 193 -12.76 -18.43 1.87
N TYR A 194 -13.28 -17.25 1.52
CA TYR A 194 -13.37 -16.82 0.13
C TYR A 194 -11.99 -16.60 -0.49
N MET A 195 -11.02 -16.02 0.24
CA MET A 195 -9.65 -15.88 -0.23
C MET A 195 -8.96 -17.23 -0.46
N THR A 196 -9.20 -18.21 0.43
CA THR A 196 -8.70 -19.58 0.30
C THR A 196 -9.28 -20.25 -0.95
N GLY A 197 -10.57 -20.08 -1.22
CA GLY A 197 -11.20 -20.55 -2.46
C GLY A 197 -10.56 -19.95 -3.72
N VAL A 198 -10.33 -18.63 -3.74
CA VAL A 198 -9.65 -17.91 -4.82
C VAL A 198 -8.24 -18.46 -5.09
N ALA A 199 -7.47 -18.74 -4.04
CA ALA A 199 -6.14 -19.35 -4.17
C ALA A 199 -6.21 -20.79 -4.70
N ILE A 200 -7.10 -21.62 -4.13
CA ILE A 200 -7.24 -23.05 -4.46
C ILE A 200 -7.72 -23.28 -5.90
N PHE A 201 -8.62 -22.44 -6.42
CA PHE A 201 -9.13 -22.52 -7.79
C PHE A 201 -8.25 -21.78 -8.84
N GLU A 202 -7.04 -21.38 -8.44
CA GLU A 202 -6.06 -20.70 -9.29
C GLU A 202 -6.60 -19.39 -9.92
N LEU A 203 -7.48 -18.67 -9.20
CA LEU A 203 -8.13 -17.47 -9.75
C LEU A 203 -7.18 -16.27 -9.87
N SER A 204 -6.10 -16.21 -9.07
CA SER A 204 -5.08 -15.14 -9.19
C SER A 204 -4.44 -15.04 -10.58
N ARG A 205 -4.56 -16.06 -11.45
CA ARG A 205 -4.12 -15.96 -12.86
C ARG A 205 -4.85 -14.90 -13.67
N PHE A 206 -6.05 -14.49 -13.25
CA PHE A 206 -6.83 -13.47 -13.95
C PHE A 206 -6.25 -12.05 -13.77
N VAL A 207 -5.26 -11.88 -12.89
CA VAL A 207 -4.48 -10.65 -12.73
C VAL A 207 -3.75 -10.24 -14.02
N LYS A 208 -3.47 -11.18 -14.94
CA LYS A 208 -2.90 -10.86 -16.26
C LYS A 208 -3.79 -9.96 -17.13
N TYR A 209 -5.10 -9.93 -16.89
CA TYR A 209 -6.04 -9.01 -17.55
C TYR A 209 -6.09 -7.63 -16.88
N SER A 210 -5.31 -7.43 -15.81
CA SER A 210 -5.20 -6.16 -15.09
C SER A 210 -4.01 -5.37 -15.60
N THR A 211 -4.27 -4.44 -16.51
CA THR A 211 -3.26 -3.63 -17.18
C THR A 211 -3.00 -2.31 -16.46
N ARG A 212 -2.07 -1.50 -16.99
CA ARG A 212 -1.66 -0.24 -16.36
C ARG A 212 -2.83 0.73 -16.19
N PHE A 213 -3.82 0.69 -17.08
CA PHE A 213 -5.07 1.45 -17.02
C PHE A 213 -5.79 1.25 -15.69
N LEU A 214 -5.98 -0.01 -15.28
CA LEU A 214 -6.69 -0.38 -14.06
C LEU A 214 -5.86 -0.09 -12.82
N HIS A 215 -4.55 -0.38 -12.90
CA HIS A 215 -3.60 -0.09 -11.85
C HIS A 215 -3.59 1.41 -11.50
N ASP A 216 -3.44 2.30 -12.49
CA ASP A 216 -3.35 3.73 -12.23
C ASP A 216 -4.66 4.29 -11.64
N ILE A 217 -5.84 3.81 -12.11
CA ILE A 217 -7.14 4.19 -11.54
C ILE A 217 -7.25 3.73 -10.08
N PHE A 218 -6.87 2.48 -9.79
CA PHE A 218 -6.90 1.94 -8.43
C PHE A 218 -5.92 2.67 -7.50
N ALA A 219 -4.69 2.92 -7.95
CA ALA A 219 -3.68 3.67 -7.22
C ALA A 219 -4.16 5.10 -6.91
N CYS A 220 -4.65 5.85 -7.92
CA CYS A 220 -5.22 7.19 -7.69
C CYS A 220 -6.44 7.16 -6.78
N PHE A 221 -7.32 6.14 -6.86
CA PHE A 221 -8.46 6.00 -5.97
C PHE A 221 -8.01 5.86 -4.50
N VAL A 222 -7.11 4.92 -4.23
CA VAL A 222 -6.56 4.68 -2.89
C VAL A 222 -5.78 5.90 -2.37
N CYS A 223 -5.01 6.57 -3.22
CA CYS A 223 -4.26 7.76 -2.83
C CYS A 223 -5.17 8.96 -2.51
N THR A 224 -6.26 9.15 -3.25
CA THR A 224 -7.26 10.18 -2.92
C THR A 224 -7.98 9.88 -1.60
N ILE A 225 -8.16 8.61 -1.19
CA ILE A 225 -8.67 8.28 0.16
C ILE A 225 -7.73 8.82 1.23
N TYR A 226 -6.41 8.60 1.12
CA TYR A 226 -5.44 9.16 2.06
C TYR A 226 -5.48 10.70 2.15
N VAL A 227 -5.67 11.39 1.00
CA VAL A 227 -5.85 12.85 0.99
C VAL A 227 -7.15 13.25 1.70
N VAL A 228 -8.27 12.57 1.43
CA VAL A 228 -9.57 12.85 2.05
C VAL A 228 -9.52 12.62 3.56
N ASP A 229 -8.96 11.52 4.03
CA ASP A 229 -8.85 11.21 5.47
C ASP A 229 -8.02 12.27 6.21
N GLY A 230 -6.87 12.66 5.66
CA GLY A 230 -6.03 13.72 6.25
C GLY A 230 -6.70 15.09 6.24
N VAL A 231 -7.37 15.47 5.14
CA VAL A 231 -8.15 16.73 5.08
C VAL A 231 -9.33 16.72 6.05
N GLN A 232 -10.01 15.58 6.22
CA GLN A 232 -11.06 15.43 7.24
C GLN A 232 -10.52 15.54 8.67
N GLY A 233 -9.35 14.99 8.97
CA GLY A 233 -8.69 15.16 10.27
C GLY A 233 -8.41 16.62 10.61
N VAL A 234 -7.88 17.38 9.64
CA VAL A 234 -7.68 18.83 9.77
C VAL A 234 -9.01 19.58 9.96
N SER A 235 -10.02 19.24 9.15
CA SER A 235 -11.33 19.91 9.15
C SER A 235 -12.08 19.68 10.47
N LYS A 236 -12.08 18.45 11.00
CA LYS A 236 -12.69 18.09 12.28
C LYS A 236 -12.11 18.91 13.44
N ARG A 237 -10.78 19.10 13.51
CA ARG A 237 -10.15 19.95 14.53
C ARG A 237 -10.53 21.42 14.38
N MET A 238 -10.58 21.95 13.16
CA MET A 238 -10.98 23.35 12.93
C MET A 238 -12.43 23.61 13.36
N MET A 239 -13.36 22.71 13.00
CA MET A 239 -14.77 22.79 13.39
C MET A 239 -14.97 22.64 14.91
N SER A 240 -14.16 21.79 15.56
CA SER A 240 -14.24 21.57 17.02
C SER A 240 -13.81 22.81 17.82
N ALA A 241 -12.91 23.64 17.29
CA ALA A 241 -12.48 24.87 17.95
C ALA A 241 -13.47 26.04 17.80
N ASP A 242 -14.25 26.08 16.71
CA ASP A 242 -15.25 27.14 16.44
C ASP A 242 -16.54 26.94 17.27
N GLY A 243 -16.85 25.69 17.66
CA GLY A 243 -18.04 25.34 18.44
C GLY A 243 -17.95 25.58 19.95
N SER A 244 -16.76 25.86 20.50
CA SER A 244 -16.56 25.93 21.96
C SER A 244 -17.02 27.28 22.54
N LYS A 245 -18.19 27.28 23.20
CA LYS A 245 -18.72 28.43 23.95
C LYS A 245 -18.32 28.45 25.43
N ASN A 246 -17.58 27.46 25.90
CA ASN A 246 -17.20 27.31 27.31
C ASN A 246 -15.79 27.88 27.56
N PRO A 247 -15.62 28.90 28.41
CA PRO A 247 -14.33 29.58 28.63
C PRO A 247 -13.30 28.77 29.45
N GLY A 248 -13.37 27.44 29.41
CA GLY A 248 -12.50 26.52 30.15
C GLY A 248 -12.17 25.20 29.44
N GLU A 249 -12.68 24.94 28.23
CA GLU A 249 -12.35 23.72 27.47
C GLU A 249 -11.18 23.96 26.50
N HIS A 250 -10.23 23.01 26.46
CA HIS A 250 -8.86 23.20 25.99
C HIS A 250 -8.67 23.39 24.46
N HIS A 251 -9.74 23.39 23.66
CA HIS A 251 -9.68 23.56 22.21
C HIS A 251 -9.77 25.04 21.80
N SER A 252 -8.72 25.80 22.11
CA SER A 252 -8.57 27.16 21.61
C SER A 252 -8.41 27.17 20.08
N VAL A 253 -9.00 28.17 19.42
CA VAL A 253 -8.78 28.47 17.98
C VAL A 253 -7.29 28.58 17.65
N ALA A 254 -6.47 29.08 18.58
CA ALA A 254 -5.01 29.12 18.42
C ALA A 254 -4.38 27.71 18.26
N GLY A 255 -4.91 26.70 18.96
CA GLY A 255 -4.50 25.30 18.84
C GLY A 255 -4.87 24.71 17.48
N ALA A 256 -6.09 24.95 16.99
CA ALA A 256 -6.51 24.50 15.67
C ALA A 256 -5.70 25.15 14.52
N ILE A 257 -5.39 26.45 14.63
CA ILE A 257 -4.52 27.16 13.67
C ILE A 257 -3.08 26.62 13.74
N PHE A 258 -2.55 26.37 14.94
CA PHE A 258 -1.21 25.80 15.10
C PHE A 258 -1.13 24.35 14.56
N ALA A 259 -2.17 23.55 14.75
CA ALA A 259 -2.30 22.22 14.16
C ALA A 259 -2.33 22.29 12.62
N LEU A 260 -3.10 23.22 12.03
CA LEU A 260 -3.08 23.47 10.60
C LEU A 260 -1.68 23.87 10.11
N LEU A 261 -1.00 24.76 10.84
CA LEU A 261 0.37 25.19 10.51
C LEU A 261 1.36 24.03 10.52
N LEU A 262 1.33 23.16 11.56
CA LEU A 262 2.16 21.94 11.61
C LEU A 262 1.90 21.01 10.41
N THR A 263 0.62 20.84 10.05
CA THR A 263 0.20 20.02 8.89
C THR A 263 0.79 20.58 7.59
N LEU A 264 0.68 21.89 7.38
CA LEU A 264 1.18 22.58 6.18
C LEU A 264 2.72 22.60 6.12
N ILE A 265 3.40 22.81 7.25
CA ILE A 265 4.87 22.73 7.32
C ILE A 265 5.34 21.34 6.90
N LEU A 266 4.72 20.27 7.43
CA LEU A 266 5.08 18.91 7.05
C LEU A 266 4.91 18.68 5.54
N LEU A 267 3.76 19.07 4.99
CA LEU A 267 3.46 18.88 3.58
C LEU A 267 4.44 19.63 2.68
N VAL A 268 4.74 20.89 2.98
CA VAL A 268 5.67 21.71 2.20
C VAL A 268 7.10 21.16 2.28
N VAL A 269 7.58 20.81 3.48
CA VAL A 269 8.94 20.27 3.64
C VAL A 269 9.06 18.90 2.97
N ALA A 270 8.09 18.00 3.16
CA ALA A 270 8.12 16.67 2.57
C ALA A 270 8.07 16.70 1.03
N LEU A 271 7.19 17.52 0.44
CA LEU A 271 7.13 17.70 -1.02
C LEU A 271 8.41 18.34 -1.58
N LYS A 272 9.00 19.31 -0.86
CA LYS A 272 10.28 19.91 -1.28
C LYS A 272 11.43 18.91 -1.21
N LEU A 273 11.57 18.15 -0.11
CA LEU A 273 12.57 17.10 0.05
C LEU A 273 12.42 16.01 -1.02
N HIS A 274 11.19 15.55 -1.28
CA HIS A 274 10.92 14.57 -2.33
C HIS A 274 11.29 15.07 -3.74
N GLY A 275 11.09 16.36 -4.01
CA GLY A 275 11.55 17.02 -5.24
C GLY A 275 13.08 17.22 -5.37
N MET A 276 13.88 16.96 -4.32
CA MET A 276 15.31 17.27 -4.34
C MET A 276 16.15 16.36 -5.26
N LEU A 277 15.62 15.26 -5.80
CA LEU A 277 16.38 14.36 -6.68
C LEU A 277 16.99 15.09 -7.89
N GLN A 278 16.26 16.08 -8.43
CA GLN A 278 16.67 16.90 -9.57
C GLN A 278 17.55 18.12 -9.18
N SER A 279 17.71 18.38 -7.87
CA SER A 279 18.45 19.55 -7.38
C SER A 279 19.95 19.42 -7.63
N ARG A 280 20.57 20.48 -8.15
CA ARG A 280 22.03 20.59 -8.31
C ARG A 280 22.77 21.08 -7.05
N LEU A 281 22.05 21.34 -5.96
CA LEU A 281 22.60 21.94 -4.74
C LEU A 281 23.48 21.00 -3.91
N PHE A 282 23.24 19.69 -3.97
CA PHE A 282 23.97 18.70 -3.17
C PHE A 282 24.49 17.54 -4.04
N THR A 283 25.34 16.70 -3.43
CA THR A 283 25.82 15.48 -4.10
C THR A 283 24.65 14.52 -4.36
N ARG A 284 24.73 13.76 -5.47
CA ARG A 284 23.69 12.76 -5.84
C ARG A 284 23.36 11.78 -4.70
N ARG A 285 24.36 11.39 -3.90
CA ARG A 285 24.19 10.49 -2.75
C ARG A 285 23.36 11.14 -1.63
N LEU A 286 23.58 12.43 -1.35
CA LEU A 286 22.79 13.16 -0.37
C LEU A 286 21.36 13.43 -0.87
N ASN A 287 21.18 13.76 -2.16
CA ASN A 287 19.84 13.92 -2.74
C ASN A 287 19.00 12.64 -2.60
N ILE A 288 19.56 11.47 -2.93
CA ILE A 288 18.85 10.19 -2.78
C ILE A 288 18.45 9.97 -1.32
N LEU A 289 19.39 10.16 -0.37
CA LEU A 289 19.09 10.02 1.06
C LEU A 289 18.00 11.00 1.53
N LEU A 290 18.02 12.26 1.10
CA LEU A 290 17.00 13.25 1.50
C LEU A 290 15.62 12.96 0.89
N VAL A 291 15.58 12.37 -0.30
CA VAL A 291 14.33 11.97 -0.97
C VAL A 291 13.74 10.72 -0.31
N ASP A 292 14.57 9.72 -0.01
CA ASP A 292 14.16 8.50 0.69
C ASP A 292 13.63 8.84 2.10
N TYR A 293 14.38 9.62 2.89
CA TYR A 293 13.97 9.99 4.26
C TYR A 293 13.06 11.22 4.34
N ALA A 294 12.51 11.71 3.22
CA ALA A 294 11.75 12.96 3.15
C ALA A 294 10.59 13.03 4.16
N LEU A 295 9.80 11.96 4.28
CA LEU A 295 8.68 11.88 5.22
C LEU A 295 9.15 11.84 6.68
N ALA A 296 10.18 11.05 6.98
CA ALA A 296 10.72 10.88 8.33
C ALA A 296 11.34 12.18 8.87
N VAL A 297 12.15 12.86 8.06
CA VAL A 297 12.78 14.15 8.40
C VAL A 297 11.71 15.23 8.61
N SER A 298 10.68 15.28 7.77
CA SER A 298 9.59 16.25 7.89
C SER A 298 8.76 16.02 9.16
N ALA A 299 8.44 14.75 9.47
CA ALA A 299 7.74 14.42 10.71
C ALA A 299 8.56 14.78 11.96
N LEU A 300 9.85 14.42 12.00
CA LEU A 300 10.76 14.78 13.10
C LEU A 300 10.87 16.30 13.30
N LEU A 301 11.01 17.06 12.21
CA LEU A 301 11.02 18.53 12.26
C LEU A 301 9.74 19.09 12.88
N CYS A 302 8.57 18.60 12.45
CA CYS A 302 7.28 19.06 12.98
C CYS A 302 7.05 18.63 14.43
N ILE A 303 7.53 17.44 14.85
CA ILE A 303 7.53 17.03 16.26
C ILE A 303 8.37 18.00 17.09
N CYS A 304 9.58 18.36 16.65
CA CYS A 304 10.40 19.38 17.32
C CYS A 304 9.68 20.73 17.40
N ILE A 305 9.11 21.22 16.28
CA ILE A 305 8.35 22.48 16.24
C ILE A 305 7.15 22.46 17.22
N SER A 306 6.50 21.31 17.40
CA SER A 306 5.34 21.16 18.30
C SER A 306 5.63 21.44 19.78
N TYR A 307 6.89 21.48 20.21
CA TYR A 307 7.28 21.78 21.59
C TYR A 307 7.59 23.27 21.84
N PHE A 308 7.84 24.07 20.79
CA PHE A 308 8.16 25.50 20.94
C PHE A 308 7.08 26.36 21.62
N PRO A 309 5.75 26.13 21.42
CA PRO A 309 4.73 26.91 22.12
C PRO A 309 4.66 26.68 23.64
N GLY A 310 5.35 25.67 24.16
CA GLY A 310 5.31 25.31 25.58
C GLY A 310 3.88 25.03 26.05
N LYS A 311 3.45 25.71 27.13
CA LYS A 311 2.09 25.60 27.69
C LYS A 311 1.08 26.60 27.10
N VAL A 312 1.49 27.45 26.15
CA VAL A 312 0.63 28.53 25.60
C VAL A 312 -0.44 27.98 24.65
N VAL A 313 -0.13 26.88 23.96
CA VAL A 313 -1.02 26.24 22.98
C VAL A 313 -1.10 24.75 23.30
N HIS A 314 -2.32 24.23 23.49
CA HIS A 314 -2.52 22.79 23.62
C HIS A 314 -2.29 22.12 22.26
N VAL A 315 -1.58 20.99 22.27
CA VAL A 315 -1.26 20.20 21.08
C VAL A 315 -1.74 18.79 21.33
N ASP A 316 -2.77 18.37 20.60
CA ASP A 316 -3.30 17.02 20.66
C ASP A 316 -2.22 16.03 20.19
N ARG A 317 -1.91 15.03 21.02
CA ARG A 317 -0.91 13.98 20.77
C ARG A 317 -1.54 12.60 20.94
N ILE A 318 -0.90 11.59 20.36
CA ILE A 318 -1.33 10.20 20.45
C ILE A 318 -1.26 9.72 21.91
N SER A 319 -2.41 9.64 22.58
CA SER A 319 -2.56 9.15 23.97
C SER A 319 -3.03 7.69 24.06
N ASP A 320 -3.42 7.07 22.95
CA ASP A 320 -4.07 5.76 22.90
C ASP A 320 -3.18 4.55 23.24
N LEU A 321 -1.96 4.81 23.72
CA LEU A 321 -0.97 3.83 24.17
C LEU A 321 -0.66 3.94 25.67
N ASP A 322 -1.26 4.90 26.40
CA ASP A 322 -1.07 5.12 27.85
C ASP A 322 -1.42 3.88 28.70
N HIS A 323 -2.33 3.03 28.21
CA HIS A 323 -2.74 1.81 28.90
C HIS A 323 -1.70 0.68 28.84
N ILE A 324 -0.68 0.78 27.99
CA ILE A 324 0.34 -0.26 27.79
C ILE A 324 1.52 -0.08 28.73
N ASN A 325 1.46 -0.77 29.87
CA ASN A 325 2.50 -0.72 30.90
C ASN A 325 3.53 -1.86 30.76
N GLY A 326 4.82 -1.53 30.90
CA GLY A 326 5.92 -2.50 30.79
C GLY A 326 6.11 -3.04 29.37
N TYR A 327 6.14 -4.37 29.22
CA TYR A 327 6.32 -5.06 27.93
C TYR A 327 5.06 -5.80 27.44
N ASN A 328 3.98 -5.81 28.23
CA ASN A 328 2.75 -6.50 27.88
C ASN A 328 1.84 -5.56 27.08
N VAL A 329 1.68 -5.84 25.78
CA VAL A 329 0.72 -5.13 24.93
C VAL A 329 -0.70 -5.53 25.35
N THR A 330 -1.54 -4.54 25.64
CA THR A 330 -2.97 -4.68 25.97
C THR A 330 -3.84 -4.07 24.86
N PRO A 331 -5.04 -4.60 24.57
CA PRO A 331 -5.96 -3.98 23.62
C PRO A 331 -6.48 -2.61 24.07
N THR A 332 -6.75 -1.73 23.11
CA THR A 332 -7.23 -0.35 23.33
C THR A 332 -8.63 -0.30 23.96
N LEU A 333 -9.49 -1.28 23.70
CA LEU A 333 -10.83 -1.33 24.29
C LEU A 333 -10.77 -1.62 25.80
N LYS A 334 -11.40 -0.76 26.58
CA LYS A 334 -11.51 -0.85 28.04
C LYS A 334 -12.97 -0.90 28.46
N TYR A 335 -13.28 -1.71 29.46
CA TYR A 335 -14.63 -1.82 30.03
C TYR A 335 -14.81 -0.91 31.25
N LEU A 336 -16.06 -0.60 31.59
CA LEU A 336 -16.43 0.23 32.75
C LEU A 336 -15.98 -0.33 34.11
N ASN A 337 -15.63 -1.62 34.18
CA ASN A 337 -15.02 -2.23 35.37
C ASN A 337 -13.52 -1.90 35.53
N GLY A 338 -12.92 -1.19 34.57
CA GLY A 338 -11.50 -0.83 34.56
C GLY A 338 -10.60 -1.82 33.83
N GLU A 339 -11.11 -2.98 33.42
CA GLU A 339 -10.33 -4.02 32.75
C GLU A 339 -10.25 -3.79 31.23
N HIS A 340 -9.11 -4.15 30.65
CA HIS A 340 -8.93 -4.16 29.19
C HIS A 340 -9.48 -5.44 28.59
N ARG A 341 -9.94 -5.36 27.33
CA ARG A 341 -10.38 -6.53 26.58
C ARG A 341 -9.26 -7.57 26.50
N SER A 342 -9.60 -8.86 26.52
CA SER A 342 -8.67 -9.90 26.08
C SER A 342 -8.53 -9.87 24.55
N PHE A 343 -7.39 -10.29 23.99
CA PHE A 343 -7.24 -10.38 22.53
C PHE A 343 -8.25 -11.36 21.92
N GLY A 344 -8.41 -12.55 22.51
CA GLY A 344 -9.32 -13.57 22.01
C GLY A 344 -10.78 -13.13 22.12
N VAL A 345 -11.43 -12.93 20.97
CA VAL A 345 -12.86 -12.63 20.91
C VAL A 345 -13.65 -13.93 21.04
N GLN A 346 -14.56 -13.99 22.01
CA GLN A 346 -15.45 -15.15 22.16
C GLN A 346 -16.53 -15.12 21.07
N LEU A 347 -16.67 -16.22 20.33
CA LEU A 347 -17.70 -16.38 19.32
C LEU A 347 -19.03 -16.80 19.95
N SER A 348 -20.11 -16.11 19.57
CA SER A 348 -21.47 -16.62 19.71
C SER A 348 -21.74 -17.76 18.70
N SER A 349 -22.80 -18.53 18.96
CA SER A 349 -23.35 -19.48 18.00
C SER A 349 -23.71 -18.81 16.68
N PHE A 350 -23.67 -19.57 15.57
CA PHE A 350 -23.93 -19.06 14.22
C PHE A 350 -25.28 -18.31 14.12
N GLY A 351 -25.20 -16.99 14.02
CA GLY A 351 -26.34 -16.07 14.16
C GLY A 351 -26.36 -14.95 13.11
N GLY A 352 -26.95 -13.80 13.47
CA GLY A 352 -27.09 -12.65 12.57
C GLY A 352 -25.75 -12.03 12.18
N GLU A 353 -24.78 -12.06 13.10
CA GLU A 353 -23.39 -11.64 12.93
C GLU A 353 -22.69 -12.44 11.83
N ALA A 354 -22.92 -13.76 11.78
CA ALA A 354 -22.34 -14.64 10.78
C ALA A 354 -22.94 -14.38 9.38
N ALA A 355 -24.27 -14.27 9.30
CA ALA A 355 -24.96 -13.98 8.04
C ALA A 355 -24.58 -12.59 7.48
N ALA A 356 -24.53 -11.56 8.33
CA ALA A 356 -24.07 -10.23 7.92
C ALA A 356 -22.59 -10.25 7.52
N GLY A 357 -21.73 -10.95 8.26
CA GLY A 357 -20.30 -11.05 7.98
C GLY A 357 -19.99 -11.73 6.65
N ALA A 358 -20.78 -12.76 6.27
CA ALA A 358 -20.67 -13.41 4.97
C ALA A 358 -20.93 -12.45 3.79
N VAL A 359 -21.92 -11.57 3.93
CA VAL A 359 -22.23 -10.55 2.91
C VAL A 359 -21.15 -9.46 2.88
N ALA A 360 -20.73 -8.97 4.04
CA ALA A 360 -19.71 -7.91 4.15
C ALA A 360 -18.33 -8.37 3.66
N ALA A 361 -18.02 -9.66 3.75
CA ALA A 361 -16.76 -10.24 3.27
C ALA A 361 -16.59 -10.17 1.74
N LEU A 362 -17.67 -10.18 0.94
CA LEU A 362 -17.61 -10.19 -0.53
C LEU A 362 -16.88 -8.96 -1.13
N PRO A 363 -17.24 -7.70 -0.79
CA PRO A 363 -16.47 -6.54 -1.25
C PRO A 363 -15.05 -6.50 -0.70
N ILE A 364 -14.83 -6.92 0.56
CA ILE A 364 -13.51 -6.92 1.21
C ILE A 364 -12.55 -7.89 0.49
N VAL A 365 -13.02 -9.09 0.15
CA VAL A 365 -12.23 -10.08 -0.61
C VAL A 365 -11.96 -9.61 -2.03
N THR A 366 -12.92 -8.92 -2.65
CA THR A 366 -12.75 -8.29 -3.96
C THR A 366 -11.67 -7.20 -3.92
N PHE A 367 -11.62 -6.40 -2.85
CA PHE A 367 -10.56 -5.43 -2.60
C PHE A 367 -9.20 -6.11 -2.40
N PHE A 368 -9.11 -7.09 -1.49
CA PHE A 368 -7.87 -7.82 -1.23
C PHE A 368 -7.37 -8.57 -2.45
N TYR A 369 -8.25 -9.09 -3.30
CA TYR A 369 -7.88 -9.68 -4.58
C TYR A 369 -7.08 -8.71 -5.45
N PHE A 370 -7.52 -7.46 -5.61
CA PHE A 370 -6.77 -6.48 -6.39
C PHE A 370 -5.53 -5.95 -5.65
N ASP A 371 -5.67 -5.46 -4.42
CA ASP A 371 -4.58 -4.77 -3.71
C ASP A 371 -3.37 -5.71 -3.50
N GLN A 372 -3.62 -6.96 -3.09
CA GLN A 372 -2.58 -7.99 -2.93
C GLN A 372 -1.92 -8.36 -4.25
N ASN A 373 -2.71 -8.69 -5.29
CA ASN A 373 -2.14 -9.20 -6.53
C ASN A 373 -1.51 -8.09 -7.38
N PHE A 374 -2.03 -6.86 -7.36
CA PHE A 374 -1.39 -5.72 -8.01
C PHE A 374 -0.07 -5.39 -7.29
N SER A 375 -0.05 -5.41 -5.95
CA SER A 375 1.19 -5.24 -5.19
C SER A 375 2.22 -6.32 -5.55
N SER A 376 1.80 -7.58 -5.68
CA SER A 376 2.69 -8.67 -6.12
C SER A 376 3.21 -8.46 -7.56
N LEU A 377 2.32 -8.13 -8.51
CA LEU A 377 2.65 -7.90 -9.91
C LEU A 377 3.68 -6.77 -10.07
N LEU A 378 3.46 -5.63 -9.40
CA LEU A 378 4.38 -4.48 -9.45
C LEU A 378 5.75 -4.76 -8.84
N CYS A 379 5.82 -5.65 -7.84
CA CYS A 379 7.09 -6.10 -7.29
C CYS A 379 7.84 -7.05 -8.23
N GLN A 380 7.09 -7.78 -9.07
CA GLN A 380 7.57 -8.87 -9.92
C GLN A 380 7.69 -8.48 -11.40
N LEU A 381 7.50 -7.20 -11.76
CA LEU A 381 7.68 -6.71 -13.13
C LEU A 381 9.06 -7.08 -13.66
N GLU A 382 9.14 -7.40 -14.94
CA GLU A 382 10.41 -7.73 -15.62
C GLU A 382 11.44 -6.59 -15.49
N SER A 383 10.98 -5.33 -15.50
CA SER A 383 11.79 -4.13 -15.25
C SER A 383 12.45 -4.08 -13.87
N MET A 384 11.97 -4.86 -12.89
CA MET A 384 12.61 -5.02 -11.57
C MET A 384 13.76 -6.02 -11.56
N HIS A 385 13.94 -6.82 -12.63
CA HIS A 385 15.05 -7.76 -12.79
C HIS A 385 15.19 -8.78 -11.63
N LEU A 386 14.06 -9.29 -11.11
CA LEU A 386 14.06 -10.37 -10.14
C LEU A 386 14.49 -11.71 -10.77
N LYS A 387 15.17 -12.53 -9.97
CA LYS A 387 15.80 -13.80 -10.37
C LYS A 387 15.15 -15.03 -9.74
N LYS A 388 14.43 -14.88 -8.62
CA LYS A 388 13.82 -16.01 -7.90
C LYS A 388 12.32 -16.15 -8.18
N GLY A 389 11.91 -16.07 -9.45
CA GLY A 389 10.54 -16.34 -9.92
C GLY A 389 9.43 -15.40 -9.43
N SER A 390 8.20 -15.68 -9.87
CA SER A 390 6.96 -14.97 -9.50
C SER A 390 5.96 -15.89 -8.76
N TYR A 391 5.28 -15.35 -7.75
CA TYR A 391 4.42 -16.10 -6.82
C TYR A 391 3.17 -15.31 -6.43
N PHE A 392 1.99 -15.84 -6.77
CA PHE A 392 0.71 -15.17 -6.55
C PHE A 392 -0.22 -15.99 -5.65
N HIS A 393 -0.39 -17.28 -5.92
CA HIS A 393 -1.38 -18.14 -5.26
C HIS A 393 -1.02 -18.42 -3.79
N SER A 394 0.24 -18.77 -3.54
CA SER A 394 0.81 -19.00 -2.21
C SER A 394 0.76 -17.74 -1.33
N SER A 395 1.17 -16.59 -1.90
CA SER A 395 1.11 -15.28 -1.27
C SER A 395 -0.34 -14.93 -0.87
N PHE A 396 -1.31 -15.22 -1.74
CA PHE A 396 -2.73 -14.98 -1.46
C PHE A 396 -3.30 -15.90 -0.36
N LEU A 397 -2.90 -17.18 -0.32
CA LEU A 397 -3.29 -18.10 0.75
C LEU A 397 -2.72 -17.67 2.12
N CYS A 398 -1.45 -17.26 2.16
CA CYS A 398 -0.80 -16.78 3.39
C CYS A 398 -1.59 -15.59 3.99
N MET A 399 -2.07 -14.69 3.13
CA MET A 399 -2.95 -13.58 3.51
C MET A 399 -4.32 -14.00 4.01
N ALA A 400 -4.91 -15.05 3.44
CA ALA A 400 -6.17 -15.61 3.93
C ALA A 400 -6.04 -16.05 5.41
N VAL A 401 -4.92 -16.67 5.78
CA VAL A 401 -4.65 -17.09 7.17
C VAL A 401 -4.54 -15.89 8.11
N PHE A 402 -3.79 -14.84 7.75
CA PHE A 402 -3.69 -13.64 8.59
C PHE A 402 -5.04 -12.94 8.75
N ASN A 403 -5.85 -12.86 7.71
CA ASN A 403 -7.18 -12.25 7.75
C ASN A 403 -8.26 -13.11 8.45
N ILE A 404 -7.94 -14.34 8.85
CA ILE A 404 -8.71 -15.11 9.84
C ILE A 404 -8.17 -14.82 11.25
N VAL A 405 -6.89 -15.08 11.47
CA VAL A 405 -6.26 -15.05 12.81
C VAL A 405 -6.28 -13.65 13.43
N GLY A 406 -6.05 -12.60 12.64
CA GLY A 406 -6.09 -11.21 13.09
C GLY A 406 -7.44 -10.85 13.72
N PRO A 407 -8.55 -10.95 12.98
CA PRO A 407 -9.90 -10.74 13.51
C PRO A 407 -10.28 -11.61 14.71
N PHE A 408 -9.81 -12.86 14.80
CA PHE A 408 -9.97 -13.69 16.01
C PHE A 408 -9.30 -13.09 17.26
N CYS A 409 -8.17 -12.41 17.09
CA CYS A 409 -7.53 -11.59 18.12
C CYS A 409 -8.12 -10.16 18.20
N GLY A 410 -9.22 -9.88 17.48
CA GLY A 410 -9.80 -8.55 17.29
C GLY A 410 -8.82 -7.52 16.76
N LEU A 411 -7.87 -7.96 15.94
CA LEU A 411 -6.92 -7.14 15.18
C LEU A 411 -7.51 -6.79 13.80
N PRO A 412 -7.05 -5.69 13.17
CA PRO A 412 -7.47 -5.30 11.83
C PRO A 412 -7.04 -6.31 10.75
N PHE A 413 -7.60 -6.16 9.55
CA PHE A 413 -7.14 -6.88 8.36
C PHE A 413 -5.78 -6.39 7.86
N VAL A 414 -5.15 -7.20 7.01
CA VAL A 414 -3.92 -6.86 6.28
C VAL A 414 -4.06 -7.15 4.78
N THR A 415 -3.33 -6.38 3.98
CA THR A 415 -3.19 -6.55 2.52
C THR A 415 -1.78 -6.15 2.09
N GLY A 416 -1.32 -6.60 0.91
CA GLY A 416 -0.10 -6.08 0.29
C GLY A 416 -0.25 -4.59 -0.03
N SER A 417 0.76 -3.78 0.28
CA SER A 417 0.68 -2.32 0.16
C SER A 417 1.35 -1.82 -1.12
N LEU A 418 0.53 -1.20 -1.99
CA LEU A 418 0.93 -0.77 -3.34
C LEU A 418 2.08 0.24 -3.46
N PRO A 419 2.29 1.24 -2.58
CA PRO A 419 3.49 2.07 -2.65
C PRO A 419 4.70 1.37 -1.99
N HIS A 420 4.50 0.73 -0.83
CA HIS A 420 5.60 0.20 -0.01
C HIS A 420 6.29 -1.02 -0.65
N SER A 421 5.54 -1.90 -1.31
CA SER A 421 6.11 -3.15 -1.84
C SER A 421 7.04 -2.91 -3.05
N PRO A 422 6.66 -2.09 -4.07
CA PRO A 422 7.60 -1.70 -5.12
C PRO A 422 8.74 -0.81 -4.60
N GLN A 423 8.50 0.03 -3.58
CA GLN A 423 9.56 0.78 -2.89
C GLN A 423 10.57 -0.16 -2.21
N MET A 424 10.14 -1.28 -1.64
CA MET A 424 11.02 -2.29 -1.05
C MET A 424 11.97 -2.89 -2.08
N VAL A 425 11.44 -3.29 -3.24
CA VAL A 425 12.24 -3.81 -4.36
C VAL A 425 13.25 -2.74 -4.82
N LYS A 426 12.79 -1.52 -5.14
CA LYS A 426 13.65 -0.38 -5.53
C LYS A 426 14.73 -0.07 -4.50
N ALA A 427 14.38 -0.11 -3.21
CA ALA A 427 15.31 0.13 -2.11
C ALA A 427 16.39 -0.96 -2.00
N LEU A 428 16.14 -2.19 -2.49
CA LEU A 428 17.11 -3.29 -2.55
C LEU A 428 17.89 -3.35 -3.89
N THR A 429 17.47 -2.59 -4.91
CA THR A 429 18.11 -2.53 -6.23
C THR A 429 19.49 -1.87 -6.19
N THR A 430 20.56 -2.62 -6.48
CA THR A 430 21.91 -2.07 -6.71
C THR A 430 22.10 -1.72 -8.19
N VAL A 431 22.63 -0.52 -8.46
CA VAL A 431 23.12 -0.10 -9.78
C VAL A 431 24.63 0.08 -9.66
N ARG A 432 25.41 -0.59 -10.51
CA ARG A 432 26.88 -0.49 -10.51
C ARG A 432 27.33 0.82 -11.16
N GLU A 433 27.70 1.81 -10.34
CA GLU A 433 28.37 3.04 -10.81
C GLU A 433 29.71 2.66 -11.48
N GLY A 434 29.90 3.01 -12.75
CA GLY A 434 31.17 2.82 -13.48
C GLY A 434 31.20 1.69 -14.54
N ALA A 435 30.18 0.84 -14.62
CA ALA A 435 30.09 -0.21 -15.64
C ALA A 435 29.87 0.33 -17.07
N THR A 436 30.33 -0.41 -18.09
CA THR A 436 29.97 -0.22 -19.51
C THR A 436 28.52 -0.69 -19.77
N ALA A 437 27.94 -0.28 -20.90
CA ALA A 437 26.51 -0.41 -21.20
C ALA A 437 25.83 -1.76 -20.87
N PRO A 438 26.40 -2.96 -21.18
CA PRO A 438 25.74 -4.23 -20.85
C PRO A 438 25.75 -4.60 -19.35
N ASP A 439 26.70 -4.06 -18.57
CA ASP A 439 26.96 -4.47 -17.18
C ASP A 439 26.33 -3.48 -16.16
N ARG A 440 25.51 -2.54 -16.65
CA ARG A 440 24.75 -1.55 -15.85
C ARG A 440 23.39 -2.05 -15.35
N LEU A 441 23.00 -3.27 -15.70
CA LEU A 441 21.68 -3.81 -15.35
C LEU A 441 21.47 -3.77 -13.82
N PRO A 442 20.30 -3.28 -13.35
CA PRO A 442 20.00 -3.21 -11.93
C PRO A 442 19.91 -4.63 -11.34
N SER A 443 20.66 -4.91 -10.27
CA SER A 443 20.58 -6.19 -9.56
C SER A 443 19.94 -6.00 -8.20
N VAL A 444 18.80 -6.65 -7.96
CA VAL A 444 18.10 -6.64 -6.67
C VAL A 444 18.73 -7.67 -5.72
N SER A 445 18.88 -7.30 -4.44
CA SER A 445 19.22 -8.25 -3.37
C SER A 445 17.95 -8.88 -2.81
N GLU A 446 17.52 -10.01 -3.36
CA GLU A 446 16.35 -10.73 -2.89
C GLU A 446 16.64 -11.48 -1.58
N ASN A 447 16.09 -11.00 -0.47
CA ASN A 447 16.34 -11.60 0.85
C ASN A 447 15.12 -11.50 1.79
N ARG A 448 15.08 -12.37 2.80
CA ARG A 448 14.02 -12.43 3.83
C ARG A 448 14.31 -11.53 5.04
N VAL A 449 15.57 -11.14 5.23
CA VAL A 449 16.03 -10.43 6.43
C VAL A 449 15.58 -8.97 6.41
N ALA A 450 15.67 -8.27 5.29
CA ALA A 450 15.22 -6.88 5.19
C ALA A 450 13.71 -6.70 5.50
N PRO A 451 12.77 -7.47 4.91
CA PRO A 451 11.36 -7.36 5.29
C PRO A 451 11.15 -7.76 6.75
N PHE A 452 11.80 -8.82 7.23
CA PHE A 452 11.72 -9.21 8.64
C PHE A 452 12.18 -8.10 9.59
N LEU A 453 13.28 -7.40 9.29
CA LEU A 453 13.79 -6.28 10.11
C LEU A 453 12.83 -5.10 10.16
N ILE A 454 12.14 -4.76 9.06
CA ILE A 454 11.11 -3.72 9.04
C ILE A 454 10.03 -4.04 10.09
N TYR A 455 9.49 -5.26 10.06
CA TYR A 455 8.43 -5.68 10.96
C TYR A 455 8.88 -5.89 12.41
N LEU A 456 10.12 -6.34 12.60
CA LEU A 456 10.76 -6.43 13.91
C LEU A 456 10.89 -5.03 14.53
N PHE A 457 11.38 -4.03 13.77
CA PHE A 457 11.49 -2.66 14.27
C PHE A 457 10.12 -2.08 14.65
N ILE A 458 9.08 -2.30 13.84
CA ILE A 458 7.70 -1.91 14.17
C ILE A 458 7.21 -2.57 15.47
N GLY A 459 7.47 -3.87 15.65
CA GLY A 459 7.10 -4.60 16.87
C GLY A 459 7.87 -4.10 18.11
N THR A 460 9.18 -3.88 17.99
CA THR A 460 9.99 -3.33 19.09
C THR A 460 9.60 -1.90 19.46
N ALA A 461 9.16 -1.08 18.49
CA ALA A 461 8.66 0.27 18.77
C ALA A 461 7.35 0.25 19.59
N LEU A 462 6.48 -0.75 19.39
CA LEU A 462 5.28 -0.94 20.21
C LEU A 462 5.59 -1.56 21.59
N ILE A 463 6.44 -2.59 21.64
CA ILE A 463 6.69 -3.38 22.85
C ILE A 463 7.61 -2.65 23.85
N THR A 464 8.55 -1.83 23.38
CA THR A 464 9.47 -1.10 24.28
C THR A 464 8.83 0.18 24.84
N PRO A 465 9.02 0.50 26.14
CA PRO A 465 8.55 1.76 26.71
C PRO A 465 9.13 3.00 26.01
N PHE A 466 10.39 2.94 25.56
CA PHE A 466 11.00 4.03 24.78
C PHE A 466 10.31 4.25 23.44
N GLY A 467 10.02 3.17 22.70
CA GLY A 467 9.31 3.27 21.42
C GLY A 467 7.90 3.83 21.57
N ARG A 468 7.15 3.41 22.60
CA ARG A 468 5.84 4.00 22.92
C ARG A 468 5.94 5.47 23.30
N ALA A 469 6.87 5.84 24.19
CA ALA A 469 7.10 7.24 24.53
C ALA A 469 7.36 8.10 23.28
N VAL A 470 8.13 7.59 22.30
CA VAL A 470 8.34 8.26 21.00
C VAL A 470 7.03 8.36 20.20
N ILE A 471 6.22 7.29 20.07
CA ILE A 471 4.91 7.37 19.38
C ILE A 471 4.02 8.45 20.01
N MET A 472 3.99 8.51 21.34
CA MET A 472 3.15 9.44 22.09
C MET A 472 3.67 10.88 22.08
N THR A 473 4.91 11.11 21.62
CA THR A 473 5.36 12.47 21.28
C THR A 473 4.74 13.01 19.98
N ILE A 474 4.22 12.14 19.10
CA ILE A 474 3.75 12.56 17.77
C ILE A 474 2.44 13.37 17.90
N PRO A 475 2.39 14.62 17.41
CA PRO A 475 1.14 15.38 17.33
C PRO A 475 0.16 14.74 16.33
N GLU A 476 -1.12 14.75 16.66
CA GLU A 476 -2.16 14.28 15.74
C GLU A 476 -2.21 15.08 14.43
N ALA A 477 -1.84 16.36 14.48
CA ALA A 477 -1.69 17.21 13.29
C ALA A 477 -0.59 16.73 12.32
N VAL A 478 0.50 16.16 12.85
CA VAL A 478 1.60 15.59 12.05
C VAL A 478 1.12 14.33 11.33
N VAL A 479 0.29 13.52 11.99
CA VAL A 479 -0.35 12.33 11.40
C VAL A 479 -1.22 12.68 10.19
N ASP A 480 -2.08 13.70 10.27
CA ASP A 480 -2.93 14.06 9.13
C ASP A 480 -2.11 14.65 7.97
N GLY A 481 -0.99 15.33 8.27
CA GLY A 481 -0.01 15.76 7.27
C GLY A 481 0.68 14.59 6.56
N ILE A 482 1.01 13.52 7.29
CA ILE A 482 1.56 12.28 6.73
C ILE A 482 0.57 11.64 5.75
N LEU A 483 -0.73 11.58 6.08
CA LEU A 483 -1.77 11.05 5.19
C LEU A 483 -1.88 11.85 3.89
N ILE A 484 -1.93 13.19 3.98
CA ILE A 484 -2.00 14.06 2.79
C ILE A 484 -0.74 13.88 1.93
N PHE A 485 0.46 13.86 2.52
CA PHE A 485 1.70 13.66 1.76
C PHE A 485 1.73 12.30 1.05
N VAL A 486 1.41 11.20 1.74
CA VAL A 486 1.41 9.85 1.15
C VAL A 486 0.40 9.75 0.00
N GLY A 487 -0.78 10.37 0.14
CA GLY A 487 -1.76 10.46 -0.94
C GLY A 487 -1.28 11.30 -2.14
N VAL A 488 -0.77 12.50 -1.90
CA VAL A 488 -0.30 13.40 -2.99
C VAL A 488 0.90 12.80 -3.73
N ALA A 489 1.91 12.30 -3.01
CA ALA A 489 3.08 11.66 -3.63
C ALA A 489 2.67 10.40 -4.41
N GLY A 490 1.75 9.58 -3.86
CA GLY A 490 1.23 8.39 -4.53
C GLY A 490 0.45 8.69 -5.82
N ILE A 491 -0.25 9.83 -5.91
CA ILE A 491 -0.86 10.30 -7.17
C ILE A 491 0.23 10.69 -8.16
N PHE A 492 1.24 11.44 -7.73
CA PHE A 492 2.32 11.93 -8.60
C PHE A 492 3.18 10.81 -9.20
N ASP A 493 3.32 9.67 -8.51
CA ASP A 493 4.00 8.46 -8.99
C ASP A 493 3.21 7.65 -10.06
N THR A 494 1.99 8.07 -10.45
CA THR A 494 1.17 7.37 -11.47
C THR A 494 1.39 7.89 -12.88
N GLN A 495 1.38 6.99 -13.87
CA GLN A 495 1.40 7.38 -15.29
C GLN A 495 0.11 8.13 -15.70
N LEU A 496 -1.01 7.94 -14.98
CA LEU A 496 -2.20 8.77 -15.14
C LEU A 496 -1.90 10.23 -14.82
N TRP A 497 -1.17 10.53 -13.74
CA TRP A 497 -0.78 11.90 -13.42
C TRP A 497 0.15 12.51 -14.48
N GLU A 498 1.15 11.77 -14.97
CA GLU A 498 1.99 12.20 -16.10
C GLU A 498 1.13 12.58 -17.31
N ARG A 499 0.20 11.72 -17.70
CA ARG A 499 -0.72 11.96 -18.83
C ARG A 499 -1.67 13.14 -18.58
N VAL A 500 -2.10 13.36 -17.33
CA VAL A 500 -2.91 14.53 -16.95
C VAL A 500 -2.11 15.82 -17.08
N GLN A 501 -0.85 15.85 -16.63
CA GLN A 501 0.03 17.00 -16.83
C GLN A 501 0.25 17.31 -18.31
N LEU A 502 0.42 16.28 -19.14
CA LEU A 502 0.52 16.43 -20.60
C LEU A 502 -0.76 16.96 -21.27
N MET A 503 -1.94 16.91 -20.63
CA MET A 503 -3.15 17.57 -21.16
C MET A 503 -3.11 19.09 -21.04
N PHE A 504 -2.34 19.62 -20.09
CA PHE A 504 -2.19 21.06 -19.85
C PHE A 504 -0.92 21.64 -20.49
N MET A 505 -0.16 20.82 -21.21
CA MET A 505 1.08 21.23 -21.86
C MET A 505 0.92 21.25 -23.39
N GLU A 506 1.55 22.23 -24.03
CA GLU A 506 1.58 22.32 -25.48
C GLU A 506 2.47 21.22 -26.09
N PHE A 507 2.07 20.67 -27.25
CA PHE A 507 2.71 19.50 -27.85
C PHE A 507 4.20 19.70 -28.14
N ASP A 508 4.61 20.88 -28.60
CA ASP A 508 6.01 21.19 -28.91
C ASP A 508 6.93 21.17 -27.67
N ASN A 509 6.35 21.31 -26.48
CA ASN A 509 7.06 21.23 -25.21
C ASN A 509 7.12 19.80 -24.64
N PHE A 510 6.51 18.80 -25.29
CA PHE A 510 6.50 17.41 -24.78
C PHE A 510 7.93 16.89 -24.57
N PRO A 511 8.19 16.12 -23.49
CA PRO A 511 9.53 15.58 -23.26
C PRO A 511 9.89 14.65 -24.42
N LYS A 512 10.98 14.95 -25.12
CA LYS A 512 11.34 14.27 -26.39
C LYS A 512 11.64 12.77 -26.24
N GLU A 513 11.90 12.32 -25.02
CA GLU A 513 12.13 10.91 -24.65
C GLU A 513 10.85 10.23 -24.11
N SER A 514 9.71 10.93 -24.07
CA SER A 514 8.45 10.39 -23.55
C SER A 514 7.85 9.35 -24.51
N LYS A 515 7.55 8.16 -23.97
CA LYS A 515 6.86 7.07 -24.71
C LYS A 515 5.54 7.51 -25.35
N TYR A 516 4.90 8.54 -24.81
CA TYR A 516 3.62 9.06 -25.32
C TYR A 516 3.75 9.86 -26.61
N THR A 517 4.95 10.28 -27.02
CA THR A 517 5.18 10.98 -28.31
C THR A 517 4.93 10.10 -29.54
N GLN A 518 4.93 8.77 -29.37
CA GLN A 518 4.60 7.79 -30.42
C GLN A 518 3.09 7.71 -30.72
N VAL A 519 2.23 8.35 -29.91
CA VAL A 519 0.77 8.32 -30.05
C VAL A 519 0.25 9.73 -30.32
N ALA A 520 -0.72 9.86 -31.23
CA ALA A 520 -1.34 11.15 -31.54
C ALA A 520 -1.93 11.81 -30.28
N PRO A 521 -1.66 13.09 -29.96
CA PRO A 521 -2.08 13.71 -28.70
C PRO A 521 -3.58 13.60 -28.41
N LYS A 522 -4.43 13.77 -29.43
CA LYS A 522 -5.89 13.61 -29.31
C LYS A 522 -6.29 12.21 -28.80
N ARG A 523 -5.58 11.16 -29.20
CA ARG A 523 -5.81 9.77 -28.72
C ARG A 523 -5.39 9.63 -27.27
N MET A 524 -4.18 10.08 -26.93
CA MET A 524 -3.69 10.09 -25.55
C MET A 524 -4.65 10.84 -24.62
N HIS A 525 -5.07 12.06 -24.96
CA HIS A 525 -6.01 12.84 -24.16
C HIS A 525 -7.37 12.13 -24.02
N MET A 526 -7.90 11.52 -25.09
CA MET A 526 -9.14 10.73 -25.02
C MET A 526 -9.02 9.55 -24.06
N PHE A 527 -7.90 8.82 -24.08
CA PHE A 527 -7.62 7.73 -23.13
C PHE A 527 -7.56 8.25 -21.68
N THR A 528 -6.86 9.37 -21.45
CA THR A 528 -6.76 10.01 -20.13
C THR A 528 -8.13 10.50 -19.63
N VAL A 529 -8.97 11.07 -20.50
CA VAL A 529 -10.35 11.48 -20.15
C VAL A 529 -11.21 10.27 -19.75
N ILE A 530 -11.07 9.13 -20.43
CA ILE A 530 -11.77 7.89 -20.06
C ILE A 530 -11.29 7.39 -18.68
N GLN A 531 -9.99 7.45 -18.39
CA GLN A 531 -9.45 7.11 -17.06
C GLN A 531 -9.98 8.02 -15.96
N VAL A 532 -9.92 9.35 -16.15
CA VAL A 532 -10.41 10.34 -15.18
C VAL A 532 -11.91 10.21 -14.96
N THR A 533 -12.70 9.99 -16.02
CA THR A 533 -14.14 9.71 -15.91
C THR A 533 -14.41 8.44 -15.12
N SER A 534 -13.66 7.36 -15.37
CA SER A 534 -13.81 6.09 -14.65
C SER A 534 -13.49 6.24 -13.15
N LEU A 535 -12.44 6.98 -12.82
CA LEU A 535 -12.07 7.33 -11.45
C LEU A 535 -13.16 8.21 -10.78
N ALA A 536 -13.73 9.18 -11.49
CA ALA A 536 -14.78 10.06 -10.99
C ALA A 536 -16.10 9.30 -10.71
N VAL A 537 -16.45 8.31 -11.54
CA VAL A 537 -17.61 7.42 -11.32
C VAL A 537 -17.40 6.57 -10.06
N ALA A 538 -16.22 5.97 -9.88
CA ALA A 538 -15.89 5.22 -8.67
C ALA A 538 -15.97 6.12 -7.41
N TRP A 539 -15.48 7.35 -7.51
CA TRP A 539 -15.57 8.34 -6.42
C TRP A 539 -16.98 8.84 -6.13
N SER A 540 -17.85 8.97 -7.14
CA SER A 540 -19.24 9.38 -6.95
C SER A 540 -20.04 8.35 -6.16
N LEU A 541 -19.80 7.05 -6.40
CA LEU A 541 -20.43 5.97 -5.63
C LEU A 541 -19.93 5.94 -4.18
N ASN A 542 -18.62 6.09 -3.97
CA ASN A 542 -18.04 6.19 -2.63
C ASN A 542 -18.56 7.43 -1.86
N GLY A 543 -18.52 8.60 -2.49
CA GLY A 543 -18.99 9.86 -1.91
C GLY A 543 -20.48 9.86 -1.57
N LEU A 544 -21.33 9.26 -2.42
CA LEU A 544 -22.75 9.10 -2.14
C LEU A 544 -22.99 8.24 -0.88
N ALA A 545 -22.22 7.16 -0.71
CA ALA A 545 -22.29 6.32 0.49
C ALA A 545 -21.78 7.02 1.76
N MET A 546 -20.81 7.95 1.63
CA MET A 546 -20.34 8.77 2.75
C MET A 546 -21.36 9.85 3.17
N VAL A 547 -22.10 10.42 2.22
CA VAL A 547 -23.09 11.49 2.47
C VAL A 547 -24.43 10.95 2.96
N VAL A 548 -24.84 9.76 2.51
CA VAL A 548 -26.18 9.20 2.77
C VAL A 548 -26.08 7.96 3.67
N PRO A 549 -26.44 8.04 4.97
CA PRO A 549 -26.26 6.94 5.92
C PRO A 549 -26.98 5.64 5.55
N SER A 550 -28.14 5.71 4.88
CA SER A 550 -28.85 4.53 4.38
C SER A 550 -28.15 3.83 3.20
N LEU A 551 -27.26 4.54 2.49
CA LEU A 551 -26.43 4.01 1.41
C LEU A 551 -25.00 3.70 1.88
N ALA A 552 -24.69 3.89 3.16
CA ALA A 552 -23.36 3.59 3.70
C ALA A 552 -22.85 2.18 3.31
N PRO A 553 -23.66 1.09 3.33
CA PRO A 553 -23.20 -0.22 2.88
C PRO A 553 -22.71 -0.28 1.42
N LEU A 554 -23.19 0.61 0.53
CA LEU A 554 -22.69 0.70 -0.84
C LEU A 554 -21.26 1.24 -0.91
N GLY A 555 -20.78 1.93 0.13
CA GLY A 555 -19.39 2.36 0.28
C GLY A 555 -18.43 1.17 0.35
N LEU A 556 -18.90 -0.01 0.77
CA LEU A 556 -18.11 -1.24 0.69
C LEU A 556 -17.86 -1.65 -0.78
N CYS A 557 -18.75 -1.30 -1.71
CA CYS A 557 -18.80 -1.87 -3.06
C CYS A 557 -17.89 -1.21 -4.09
N PHE A 558 -17.12 -0.16 -3.75
CA PHE A 558 -16.16 0.45 -4.68
C PHE A 558 -15.18 -0.55 -5.36
N PRO A 559 -14.69 -1.63 -4.73
CA PRO A 559 -13.79 -2.57 -5.39
C PRO A 559 -14.49 -3.35 -6.50
N ILE A 560 -15.79 -3.63 -6.33
CA ILE A 560 -16.63 -4.29 -7.34
C ILE A 560 -16.79 -3.38 -8.57
N VAL A 561 -16.94 -2.06 -8.36
CA VAL A 561 -16.92 -1.07 -9.45
C VAL A 561 -15.60 -1.13 -10.23
N ILE A 562 -14.47 -1.30 -9.53
CA ILE A 562 -13.16 -1.46 -10.15
C ILE A 562 -13.02 -2.81 -10.87
N VAL A 563 -13.65 -3.90 -10.40
CA VAL A 563 -13.77 -5.15 -11.19
C VAL A 563 -14.48 -4.88 -12.51
N LEU A 564 -15.57 -4.10 -12.49
CA LEU A 564 -16.36 -3.81 -13.69
C LEU A 564 -15.60 -2.94 -14.72
N LEU A 565 -14.52 -2.28 -14.33
CA LEU A 565 -13.60 -1.62 -15.27
C LEU A 565 -12.74 -2.64 -16.05
N VAL A 566 -12.54 -3.87 -15.56
CA VAL A 566 -11.80 -4.93 -16.29
C VAL A 566 -12.47 -5.31 -17.61
N PRO A 567 -13.75 -5.75 -17.67
CA PRO A 567 -14.41 -6.04 -18.94
C PRO A 567 -14.61 -4.78 -19.79
N LEU A 568 -14.73 -3.59 -19.18
CA LEU A 568 -14.73 -2.32 -19.92
C LEU A 568 -13.41 -2.12 -20.66
N ARG A 569 -12.27 -2.33 -19.99
CA ARG A 569 -10.93 -2.30 -20.58
C ARG A 569 -10.78 -3.36 -21.67
N GLU A 570 -11.13 -4.61 -21.41
CA GLU A 570 -10.93 -5.71 -22.37
C GLU A 570 -11.84 -5.60 -23.62
N THR A 571 -13.06 -5.05 -23.50
CA THR A 571 -14.06 -5.11 -24.59
C THR A 571 -14.34 -3.78 -25.29
N LEU A 572 -14.24 -2.64 -24.59
CA LEU A 572 -14.55 -1.33 -25.16
C LEU A 572 -13.29 -0.61 -25.65
N ILE A 573 -12.19 -0.65 -24.89
CA ILE A 573 -10.98 0.11 -25.22
C ILE A 573 -10.31 -0.39 -26.53
N PRO A 574 -10.13 -1.70 -26.79
CA PRO A 574 -9.65 -2.22 -28.09
C PRO A 574 -10.57 -1.96 -29.30
N ARG A 575 -11.81 -1.49 -29.10
CA ARG A 575 -12.68 -1.04 -30.20
C ARG A 575 -12.43 0.41 -30.59
N ILE A 576 -11.81 1.18 -29.71
CA ILE A 576 -11.58 2.61 -29.86
C ILE A 576 -10.12 2.89 -30.26
N PHE A 577 -9.17 2.13 -29.70
CA PHE A 577 -7.73 2.31 -29.87
C PHE A 577 -7.09 1.12 -30.59
N THR A 578 -5.99 1.35 -31.31
CA THR A 578 -5.22 0.27 -31.95
C THR A 578 -4.36 -0.49 -30.92
N PRO A 579 -3.94 -1.74 -31.21
CA PRO A 579 -3.03 -2.48 -30.35
C PRO A 579 -1.70 -1.75 -30.09
N GLU A 580 -1.18 -1.03 -31.10
CA GLU A 580 0.02 -0.21 -30.99
C GLU A 580 -0.18 1.01 -30.07
N GLU A 581 -1.30 1.74 -30.20
CA GLU A 581 -1.64 2.84 -29.29
C GLU A 581 -1.72 2.35 -27.83
N LEU A 582 -2.32 1.17 -27.61
CA LEU A 582 -2.42 0.55 -26.28
C LEU A 582 -1.08 0.04 -25.75
N ALA A 583 -0.17 -0.41 -26.61
CA ALA A 583 1.17 -0.82 -26.20
C ALA A 583 1.98 0.35 -25.59
N TYR A 584 1.75 1.60 -26.01
CA TYR A 584 2.38 2.77 -25.38
C TYR A 584 1.63 3.31 -24.16
N LEU A 585 0.29 3.23 -24.16
CA LEU A 585 -0.57 3.82 -23.13
C LEU A 585 -0.83 2.92 -21.91
N ASP A 586 -0.82 1.59 -22.08
CA ASP A 586 -1.42 0.63 -21.15
C ASP A 586 -0.50 -0.56 -20.78
N SER A 587 0.72 -0.61 -21.34
CA SER A 587 1.79 -1.53 -20.91
C SER A 587 2.34 -1.16 -19.52
N HIS A 588 2.84 -2.18 -18.81
CA HIS A 588 3.29 -2.09 -17.41
C HIS A 588 4.69 -1.49 -17.25
#